data_AF-A0A7S3C6W9-F1
#
_entry.id   AF-A0A7S3C6W9-F1
#
_cell.length_a   1.000
_cell.length_b   1.000
_cell.length_c   1.000
_cell.angle_alpha   90.00
_cell.angle_beta   90.00
_cell.angle_gamma   90.00
#
_symmetry.space_group_name_H-M   'P 1'
#
loop_
_entity.id
_entity.type
_entity.pdbx_description
1 polymer ?
#
loop_
_entity_poly.entity_id
_entity_poly.type
_entity_poly.pdbx_seq_one_letter_code
_entity_poly.pdbx_strand_id
1 'polypeptide(L)'
;QVGRKGCLRGSSGGVADECTCVEGYGGEDCRDAICPGGCSHGRCLRPGYCTCEEGWRGRQCDEPTCKQRCVHGRCHYPNFCKCNQGWHGWKCDRQCVHGVFSQRKQSCVCDAGWTGPDCKLALCEREGCYHGNCVEPDRCACFVGWSGSNCTTDLVGDMADELTAGLVFRSQRWPSLTVHNSTRKLDEAWKSIKKWTGGLEDGWKLGRTRFLTALPQDDELGGKLLDKYATCVAVGNSGSLLGVKAGAVIDAHQLVLRYNDGVTRGYEETHGRRT
;
A
#
# COMPACT_ATOMS: atom_id res chain seq x y z
N GLN A 1 6.94 11.26 -74.65
CA GLN A 1 6.82 12.68 -74.30
C GLN A 1 7.44 12.86 -72.93
N VAL A 2 8.66 13.39 -72.86
CA VAL A 2 9.27 13.80 -71.58
C VAL A 2 8.64 15.16 -71.27
N GLY A 3 7.84 15.25 -70.20
CA GLY A 3 7.15 16.47 -69.82
C GLY A 3 8.14 17.61 -69.57
N ARG A 4 7.89 18.79 -70.12
CA ARG A 4 8.65 20.01 -69.78
C ARG A 4 8.60 20.19 -68.27
N LYS A 5 9.77 20.22 -67.60
CA LYS A 5 9.88 20.65 -66.19
C LYS A 5 9.37 22.08 -66.12
N GLY A 6 8.26 22.28 -65.40
CA GLY A 6 7.62 23.59 -65.26
C GLY A 6 7.91 24.18 -63.89
N CYS A 7 8.31 25.45 -63.85
CA CYS A 7 8.50 26.19 -62.60
C CYS A 7 7.13 26.44 -61.95
N LEU A 8 6.80 25.74 -60.85
CA LEU A 8 5.48 25.81 -60.22
C LEU A 8 5.22 27.16 -59.55
N ARG A 9 6.22 27.67 -58.82
CA ARG A 9 6.18 28.95 -58.09
C ARG A 9 7.40 29.80 -58.45
N GLY A 10 7.58 30.00 -59.75
CA GLY A 10 8.73 30.72 -60.29
C GLY A 10 8.52 31.06 -61.76
N SER A 11 9.52 31.71 -62.35
CA SER A 11 9.56 31.99 -63.79
C SER A 11 10.71 31.24 -64.44
N SER A 12 10.49 30.72 -65.64
CA SER A 12 11.52 30.12 -66.48
C SER A 12 12.32 31.23 -67.16
N GLY A 13 13.63 31.34 -66.87
CA GLY A 13 14.52 32.24 -67.60
C GLY A 13 14.72 31.74 -69.02
N GLY A 14 14.76 32.64 -70.01
CA GLY A 14 14.77 32.28 -71.44
C GLY A 14 15.98 31.49 -71.96
N VAL A 15 16.92 31.06 -71.10
CA VAL A 15 18.10 30.28 -71.48
C VAL A 15 18.41 29.26 -70.38
N ALA A 16 18.42 27.98 -70.76
CA ALA A 16 18.56 26.77 -69.92
C ALA A 16 17.38 26.52 -68.94
N ASP A 17 17.08 25.24 -68.67
CA ASP A 17 15.97 24.76 -67.84
C ASP A 17 16.10 25.12 -66.33
N GLU A 18 16.48 26.36 -66.03
CA GLU A 18 16.71 26.88 -64.68
C GLU A 18 15.56 27.81 -64.25
N CYS A 19 14.94 27.45 -63.12
CA CYS A 19 13.82 28.20 -62.55
C CYS A 19 14.29 29.29 -61.59
N THR A 20 13.78 30.52 -61.76
CA THR A 20 13.91 31.57 -60.75
C THR A 20 12.70 31.53 -59.83
N CYS A 21 12.90 31.16 -58.56
CA CYS A 21 11.83 30.94 -57.60
C CYS A 21 11.34 32.24 -56.93
N VAL A 22 10.05 32.28 -56.59
CA VAL A 22 9.47 33.31 -55.73
C VAL A 22 10.09 33.25 -54.33
N GLU A 23 10.23 34.40 -53.66
CA GLU A 23 10.79 34.51 -52.32
C GLU A 23 10.20 33.47 -51.35
N GLY A 24 11.10 32.75 -50.66
CA GLY A 24 10.72 31.70 -49.71
C GLY A 24 10.45 30.32 -50.34
N TYR A 25 10.66 30.13 -51.64
CA TYR A 25 10.61 28.83 -52.32
C TYR A 25 11.93 28.51 -53.03
N GLY A 26 12.22 27.21 -53.19
CA GLY A 26 13.43 26.69 -53.80
C GLY A 26 13.24 25.31 -54.40
N GLY A 27 14.36 24.66 -54.74
CA GLY A 27 14.39 23.40 -55.48
C GLY A 27 14.34 23.60 -57.00
N GLU A 28 14.65 22.55 -57.76
CA GLU A 28 14.78 22.62 -59.23
C GLU A 28 13.52 23.16 -59.94
N ASP A 29 12.34 22.85 -59.41
CA ASP A 29 11.04 23.25 -59.99
C ASP A 29 10.30 24.32 -59.14
N CYS A 30 10.99 24.95 -58.17
CA CYS A 30 10.40 25.90 -57.21
C CYS A 30 9.22 25.37 -56.38
N ARG A 31 9.20 24.06 -56.11
CA ARG A 31 8.13 23.41 -55.33
C ARG A 31 8.39 23.41 -53.83
N ASP A 32 9.65 23.47 -53.43
CA ASP A 32 10.04 23.27 -52.04
C ASP A 32 9.93 24.59 -51.29
N ALA A 33 9.16 24.61 -50.20
CA ALA A 33 9.11 25.79 -49.33
C ALA A 33 10.38 25.87 -48.49
N ILE A 34 10.93 27.07 -48.35
CA ILE A 34 12.12 27.35 -47.55
C ILE A 34 11.68 27.81 -46.15
N CYS A 35 12.15 27.09 -45.14
CA CYS A 35 11.99 27.46 -43.74
C CYS A 35 13.38 27.83 -43.17
N PRO A 36 13.67 29.12 -42.89
CA PRO A 36 15.01 29.60 -42.53
C PRO A 36 15.61 28.96 -41.27
N GLY A 37 14.78 28.46 -40.35
CA GLY A 37 15.19 27.73 -39.17
C GLY A 37 15.06 26.20 -39.27
N GLY A 38 14.67 25.68 -40.43
CA GLY A 38 14.32 24.27 -40.60
C GLY A 38 13.05 23.84 -39.83
N CYS A 39 12.65 22.60 -40.05
CA CYS A 39 11.61 21.92 -39.28
C CYS A 39 12.22 20.62 -38.76
N SER A 40 12.54 20.53 -37.46
CA SER A 40 13.27 19.39 -36.91
C SER A 40 12.47 18.09 -36.98
N HIS A 41 11.23 18.11 -36.51
CA HIS A 41 10.29 16.99 -36.55
C HIS A 41 9.03 17.38 -37.30
N GLY A 42 9.20 17.74 -38.57
CA GLY A 42 8.11 18.25 -39.39
C GLY A 42 8.52 18.55 -40.82
N ARG A 43 7.58 19.11 -41.58
CA ARG A 43 7.79 19.46 -42.99
C ARG A 43 7.46 20.92 -43.24
N CYS A 44 8.27 21.58 -44.06
CA CYS A 44 8.01 22.94 -44.52
C CYS A 44 7.01 22.89 -45.69
N LEU A 45 5.75 23.26 -45.46
CA LEU A 45 4.72 23.28 -46.51
C LEU A 45 4.53 24.68 -47.11
N ARG A 46 4.87 25.72 -46.34
CA ARG A 46 4.81 27.13 -46.76
C ARG A 46 6.03 27.86 -46.20
N PRO A 47 6.51 28.92 -46.88
CA PRO A 47 7.70 29.65 -46.46
C PRO A 47 7.59 30.09 -45.00
N GLY A 48 8.56 29.70 -44.19
CA GLY A 48 8.58 30.02 -42.75
C GLY A 48 7.56 29.30 -41.86
N TYR A 49 6.74 28.38 -42.37
CA TYR A 49 5.75 27.63 -41.59
C TYR A 49 5.98 26.11 -41.64
N CYS A 50 6.26 25.53 -40.48
CA CYS A 50 6.39 24.09 -40.30
C CYS A 50 5.07 23.43 -39.92
N THR A 51 4.81 22.26 -40.50
CA THR A 51 3.79 21.33 -40.02
C THR A 51 4.48 20.23 -39.23
N CYS A 52 4.18 20.14 -37.94
CA CYS A 52 4.85 19.23 -37.02
C CYS A 52 4.26 17.82 -37.07
N GLU A 53 5.13 16.84 -36.86
CA GLU A 53 4.76 15.44 -36.65
C GLU A 53 3.99 15.26 -35.32
N GLU A 54 3.27 14.14 -35.17
CA GLU A 54 2.52 13.87 -33.94
C GLU A 54 3.45 13.89 -32.73
N GLY A 55 3.05 14.65 -31.69
CA GLY A 55 3.83 14.77 -30.46
C GLY A 55 4.89 15.87 -30.48
N TRP A 56 5.01 16.66 -31.56
CA TRP A 56 5.88 17.83 -31.64
C TRP A 56 5.08 19.11 -31.86
N ARG A 57 5.62 20.23 -31.35
CA ARG A 57 5.04 21.56 -31.48
C ARG A 57 6.16 22.62 -31.51
N GLY A 58 5.76 23.88 -31.55
CA GLY A 58 6.68 25.01 -31.71
C GLY A 58 6.84 25.39 -33.18
N ARG A 59 7.44 26.56 -33.43
CA ARG A 59 7.58 27.10 -34.80
C ARG A 59 8.45 26.20 -35.69
N GLN A 60 9.42 25.52 -35.10
CA GLN A 60 10.39 24.66 -35.77
C GLN A 60 10.15 23.16 -35.49
N CYS A 61 9.06 22.81 -34.80
CA CYS A 61 8.75 21.44 -34.40
C CYS A 61 9.85 20.80 -33.54
N ASP A 62 10.39 21.59 -32.62
CA ASP A 62 11.50 21.28 -31.71
C ASP A 62 11.03 21.10 -30.25
N GLU A 63 9.79 21.47 -29.94
CA GLU A 63 9.20 21.28 -28.62
C GLU A 63 8.40 19.97 -28.56
N PRO A 64 8.75 19.00 -27.71
CA PRO A 64 7.97 17.80 -27.54
C PRO A 64 6.66 18.07 -26.77
N THR A 65 5.65 17.28 -27.06
CA THR A 65 4.33 17.31 -26.43
C THR A 65 4.05 15.99 -25.74
N CYS A 66 3.66 16.06 -24.47
CA CYS A 66 3.28 14.91 -23.67
C CYS A 66 1.77 14.97 -23.44
N LYS A 67 1.06 13.86 -23.70
CA LYS A 67 -0.37 13.73 -23.38
C LYS A 67 -0.59 13.82 -21.87
N GLN A 68 0.33 13.26 -21.08
CA GLN A 68 0.37 13.40 -19.63
C GLN A 68 1.08 14.69 -19.20
N ARG A 69 0.66 15.22 -18.06
CA ARG A 69 1.39 16.28 -17.37
C ARG A 69 2.58 15.68 -16.63
N CYS A 70 3.79 16.13 -16.95
CA CYS A 70 4.98 15.89 -16.13
C CYS A 70 4.93 16.81 -14.91
N VAL A 71 4.76 16.26 -13.70
CA VAL A 71 4.55 17.04 -12.47
C VAL A 71 5.87 17.65 -12.00
N HIS A 72 6.86 16.82 -11.69
CA HIS A 72 8.20 17.26 -11.28
C HIS A 72 9.23 16.93 -12.36
N GLY A 73 9.01 17.47 -13.56
CA GLY A 73 9.87 17.23 -14.70
C GLY A 73 9.41 17.98 -15.92
N ARG A 74 10.00 17.65 -17.07
CA ARG A 74 9.61 18.24 -18.36
C ARG A 74 9.40 17.18 -19.41
N CYS A 75 8.54 17.47 -20.38
CA CYS A 75 8.44 16.64 -21.58
C CYS A 75 9.76 16.74 -22.34
N HIS A 76 10.46 15.61 -22.49
CA HIS A 76 11.76 15.55 -23.15
C HIS A 76 11.67 14.96 -24.55
N TYR A 77 10.67 14.09 -24.76
CA TYR A 77 10.32 13.50 -26.03
C TYR A 77 8.80 13.32 -26.06
N PRO A 78 8.14 13.20 -27.23
CA PRO A 78 6.73 12.85 -27.31
C PRO A 78 6.30 11.79 -26.29
N ASN A 79 5.40 12.18 -25.39
CA ASN A 79 4.91 11.34 -24.29
C ASN A 79 5.97 10.77 -23.32
N PHE A 80 7.19 11.31 -23.25
CA PHE A 80 8.22 10.89 -22.30
C PHE A 80 8.64 12.04 -21.38
N CYS A 81 8.40 11.88 -20.08
CA CYS A 81 8.78 12.84 -19.06
C CYS A 81 10.21 12.58 -18.57
N LYS A 82 11.08 13.59 -18.69
CA LYS A 82 12.36 13.61 -17.97
C LYS A 82 12.13 14.23 -16.60
N CYS A 83 12.28 13.42 -15.56
CA CYS A 83 12.05 13.84 -14.18
C CYS A 83 13.22 14.62 -13.60
N ASN A 84 12.91 15.52 -12.67
CA ASN A 84 13.89 16.20 -11.83
C ASN A 84 14.57 15.18 -10.90
N GLN A 85 15.73 15.55 -10.35
CA GLN A 85 16.46 14.67 -9.43
C GLN A 85 15.59 14.28 -8.21
N GLY A 86 15.62 12.99 -7.85
CA GLY A 86 14.80 12.43 -6.77
C GLY A 86 13.38 12.03 -7.17
N TRP A 87 12.90 12.44 -8.36
CA TRP A 87 11.58 12.09 -8.88
C TRP A 87 11.66 11.04 -9.98
N HIS A 88 10.61 10.22 -10.06
CA HIS A 88 10.50 9.14 -11.03
C HIS A 88 9.04 8.80 -11.37
N GLY A 89 8.87 7.79 -12.21
CA GLY A 89 7.57 7.37 -12.73
C GLY A 89 7.18 8.13 -13.99
N TRP A 90 6.17 7.60 -14.68
CA TRP A 90 5.67 8.09 -15.96
C TRP A 90 5.32 9.58 -15.97
N LYS A 91 4.82 10.11 -14.84
CA LYS A 91 4.43 11.52 -14.68
C LYS A 91 5.41 12.32 -13.83
N CYS A 92 6.51 11.73 -13.37
CA CYS A 92 7.39 12.35 -12.38
C CYS A 92 6.65 12.79 -11.11
N ASP A 93 5.73 11.93 -10.64
CA ASP A 93 4.85 12.15 -9.50
C ASP A 93 5.22 11.29 -8.29
N ARG A 94 6.26 10.45 -8.42
CA ARG A 94 6.78 9.60 -7.35
C ARG A 94 8.17 10.04 -6.96
N GLN A 95 8.49 9.94 -5.67
CA GLN A 95 9.76 10.37 -5.10
C GLN A 95 10.42 9.21 -4.37
N CYS A 96 11.74 9.04 -4.56
CA CYS A 96 12.53 8.17 -3.69
C CYS A 96 12.70 8.89 -2.34
N VAL A 97 12.11 8.36 -1.27
CA VAL A 97 12.13 9.04 0.04
C VAL A 97 13.44 8.77 0.76
N HIS A 98 13.79 7.49 0.95
CA HIS A 98 15.04 7.04 1.56
C HIS A 98 15.92 6.35 0.51
N GLY A 99 16.33 7.13 -0.49
CA GLY A 99 17.21 6.64 -1.53
C GLY A 99 17.35 7.60 -2.70
N VAL A 100 18.00 7.12 -3.76
CA VAL A 100 18.30 7.92 -4.95
C VAL A 100 17.79 7.25 -6.21
N PHE A 101 17.20 8.03 -7.12
CA PHE A 101 16.76 7.51 -8.40
C PHE A 101 17.96 7.24 -9.32
N SER A 102 18.13 5.98 -9.74
CA SER A 102 19.17 5.58 -10.69
C SER A 102 18.63 5.62 -12.12
N GLN A 103 19.13 6.57 -12.92
CA GLN A 103 18.77 6.67 -14.34
C GLN A 103 19.17 5.42 -15.14
N ARG A 104 20.26 4.74 -14.75
CA ARG A 104 20.69 3.48 -15.40
C ARG A 104 19.74 2.32 -15.12
N LYS A 105 19.27 2.20 -13.87
CA LYS A 105 18.34 1.13 -13.47
C LYS A 105 16.88 1.49 -13.68
N GLN A 106 16.57 2.76 -13.98
CA GLN A 106 15.22 3.30 -14.05
C GLN A 106 14.40 3.02 -12.77
N SER A 107 15.06 2.99 -11.61
CA SER A 107 14.44 2.66 -10.32
C SER A 107 15.11 3.39 -9.16
N CYS A 108 14.41 3.50 -8.04
CA CYS A 108 15.03 3.96 -6.79
C CYS A 108 16.01 2.90 -6.29
N VAL A 109 17.23 3.34 -5.97
CA VAL A 109 18.20 2.57 -5.19
C VAL A 109 18.04 3.04 -3.75
N CYS A 110 17.53 2.16 -2.90
CA CYS A 110 17.21 2.49 -1.52
C CYS A 110 18.47 2.55 -0.66
N ASP A 111 18.42 3.42 0.34
CA ASP A 111 19.40 3.47 1.41
C ASP A 111 19.33 2.17 2.24
N ALA A 112 20.39 1.89 3.00
CA ALA A 112 20.44 0.70 3.85
C ALA A 112 19.24 0.66 4.81
N GLY A 113 18.58 -0.50 4.90
CA GLY A 113 17.41 -0.69 5.74
C GLY A 113 16.08 -0.21 5.13
N TRP A 114 16.05 0.22 3.87
CA TRP A 114 14.81 0.61 3.19
C TRP A 114 14.59 -0.21 1.91
N THR A 115 13.32 -0.38 1.54
CA THR A 115 12.91 -1.17 0.39
C THR A 115 11.64 -0.63 -0.28
N GLY A 116 11.24 -1.32 -1.35
CA GLY A 116 10.10 -0.98 -2.18
C GLY A 116 10.42 0.00 -3.30
N PRO A 117 9.45 0.24 -4.20
CA PRO A 117 9.66 1.01 -5.43
C PRO A 117 10.02 2.48 -5.19
N ASP A 118 9.60 3.04 -4.05
CA ASP A 118 9.83 4.45 -3.67
C ASP A 118 10.73 4.57 -2.42
N CYS A 119 11.32 3.46 -1.94
CA CYS A 119 12.12 3.42 -0.71
C CYS A 119 11.42 4.00 0.52
N LYS A 120 10.16 3.59 0.70
CA LYS A 120 9.28 4.01 1.82
C LYS A 120 9.06 2.92 2.85
N LEU A 121 9.41 1.68 2.52
CA LEU A 121 9.18 0.54 3.40
C LEU A 121 10.48 0.29 4.18
N ALA A 122 10.42 0.39 5.50
CA ALA A 122 11.56 0.04 6.34
C ALA A 122 11.75 -1.49 6.39
N LEU A 123 13.01 -1.92 6.49
CA LEU A 123 13.42 -3.30 6.69
C LEU A 123 13.81 -3.49 8.17
N CYS A 124 13.16 -4.44 8.83
CA CYS A 124 13.51 -4.87 10.18
C CYS A 124 14.05 -6.31 10.07
N GLU A 125 15.32 -6.45 9.65
CA GLU A 125 15.92 -7.74 9.24
C GLU A 125 16.34 -8.61 10.43
N ARG A 126 16.67 -7.99 11.58
CA ARG A 126 17.27 -8.75 12.69
C ARG A 126 16.30 -9.66 13.41
N GLU A 127 15.18 -9.11 13.87
CA GLU A 127 14.20 -9.87 14.65
C GLU A 127 12.77 -9.70 14.14
N GLY A 128 12.54 -8.83 13.15
CA GLY A 128 11.19 -8.48 12.69
C GLY A 128 10.37 -7.74 13.75
N CYS A 129 9.18 -7.29 13.36
CA CYS A 129 8.20 -6.70 14.29
C CYS A 129 7.01 -7.64 14.38
N TYR A 130 6.96 -8.51 15.39
CA TYR A 130 5.94 -9.57 15.47
C TYR A 130 4.55 -8.99 15.72
N HIS A 131 4.43 -8.10 16.72
CA HIS A 131 3.20 -7.39 17.06
C HIS A 131 3.40 -5.89 16.93
N GLY A 132 3.90 -5.45 15.79
CA GLY A 132 4.12 -4.04 15.50
C GLY A 132 4.38 -3.79 14.03
N ASN A 133 4.43 -2.51 13.67
CA ASN A 133 4.85 -2.10 12.34
C ASN A 133 6.34 -1.74 12.36
N CYS A 134 7.07 -2.16 11.33
CA CYS A 134 8.41 -1.65 11.08
C CYS A 134 8.29 -0.21 10.56
N VAL A 135 8.73 0.77 11.35
CA VAL A 135 8.56 2.20 11.04
C VAL A 135 9.84 2.84 10.55
N GLU A 136 10.98 2.29 10.97
CA GLU A 136 12.33 2.68 10.56
C GLU A 136 13.21 1.42 10.56
N PRO A 137 14.39 1.43 9.91
CA PRO A 137 15.30 0.29 9.90
C PRO A 137 15.55 -0.27 11.31
N ASP A 138 15.24 -1.55 11.49
CA ASP A 138 15.33 -2.27 12.79
C ASP A 138 14.62 -1.59 13.97
N ARG A 139 13.63 -0.72 13.71
CA ARG A 139 12.82 -0.08 14.74
C ARG A 139 11.33 -0.35 14.53
N CYS A 140 10.76 -1.01 15.53
CA CYS A 140 9.36 -1.33 15.56
C CYS A 140 8.55 -0.28 16.33
N ALA A 141 7.39 0.07 15.78
CA ALA A 141 6.30 0.67 16.55
C ALA A 141 5.34 -0.44 16.94
N CYS A 142 5.41 -0.85 18.21
CA CYS A 142 4.58 -1.93 18.71
C CYS A 142 3.10 -1.55 18.77
N PHE A 143 2.26 -2.54 18.49
CA PHE A 143 0.83 -2.43 18.77
C PHE A 143 0.63 -2.27 20.27
N VAL A 144 -0.47 -1.63 20.64
CA VAL A 144 -0.83 -1.42 22.05
C VAL A 144 -0.84 -2.76 22.78
N GLY A 145 -0.22 -2.80 23.96
CA GLY A 145 -0.08 -4.03 24.73
C GLY A 145 1.18 -4.84 24.43
N TRP A 146 2.00 -4.42 23.48
CA TRP A 146 3.28 -5.06 23.16
C TRP A 146 4.43 -4.06 23.32
N SER A 147 5.59 -4.58 23.70
CA SER A 147 6.82 -3.80 23.86
C SER A 147 8.06 -4.62 23.52
N GLY A 148 9.23 -4.08 23.81
CA GLY A 148 10.51 -4.63 23.38
C GLY A 148 10.90 -4.15 21.98
N SER A 149 12.14 -4.42 21.59
CA SER A 149 12.73 -3.98 20.32
C SER A 149 12.06 -4.58 19.09
N ASN A 150 11.47 -5.77 19.23
CA ASN A 150 10.83 -6.55 18.16
C ASN A 150 9.32 -6.80 18.41
N CYS A 151 8.74 -6.14 19.42
CA CYS A 151 7.34 -6.30 19.82
C CYS A 151 6.95 -7.73 20.23
N THR A 152 7.86 -8.46 20.87
CA THR A 152 7.59 -9.80 21.44
C THR A 152 7.25 -9.77 22.91
N THR A 153 7.56 -8.69 23.63
CA THR A 153 7.22 -8.57 25.05
C THR A 153 5.75 -8.22 25.16
N ASP A 154 4.95 -9.17 25.61
CA ASP A 154 3.53 -8.99 25.87
C ASP A 154 3.35 -8.19 27.18
N LEU A 155 3.14 -6.87 27.05
CA LEU A 155 2.77 -6.04 28.20
C LEU A 155 1.36 -6.39 28.68
N VAL A 156 0.49 -6.97 27.84
CA VAL A 156 -0.80 -7.50 28.30
C VAL A 156 -0.60 -8.80 29.03
N GLY A 157 0.48 -9.56 28.81
CA GLY A 157 0.87 -10.72 29.60
C GLY A 157 1.33 -10.31 31.00
N ASP A 158 2.20 -9.30 31.09
CA ASP A 158 2.68 -8.77 32.37
C ASP A 158 1.59 -7.95 33.10
N MET A 159 0.84 -7.14 32.36
CA MET A 159 -0.37 -6.52 32.90
C MET A 159 -1.42 -7.57 33.14
N ALA A 160 -1.48 -8.71 32.44
CA ALA A 160 -2.32 -9.85 32.78
C ALA A 160 -1.83 -10.47 34.07
N ASP A 161 -0.59 -10.39 34.52
CA ASP A 161 -0.31 -10.78 35.90
C ASP A 161 -0.96 -9.82 36.92
N GLU A 162 -1.20 -8.54 36.59
CA GLU A 162 -1.99 -7.60 37.42
C GLU A 162 -3.52 -7.66 37.16
N LEU A 163 -3.93 -7.85 35.92
CA LEU A 163 -5.29 -7.95 35.40
C LEU A 163 -5.85 -9.32 35.73
N THR A 164 -5.07 -10.38 35.56
CA THR A 164 -5.24 -11.69 36.18
C THR A 164 -4.90 -11.67 37.65
N ALA A 165 -4.07 -10.84 38.29
CA ALA A 165 -4.16 -10.73 39.76
C ALA A 165 -5.53 -10.20 40.23
N GLY A 166 -6.20 -9.38 39.40
CA GLY A 166 -7.59 -8.92 39.60
C GLY A 166 -8.69 -9.85 39.07
N LEU A 167 -8.43 -10.64 38.02
CA LEU A 167 -9.32 -11.60 37.34
C LEU A 167 -9.12 -13.05 37.82
N VAL A 168 -8.00 -13.33 38.46
CA VAL A 168 -7.78 -14.46 39.38
C VAL A 168 -8.65 -14.09 40.56
N PHE A 169 -9.89 -14.60 40.50
CA PHE A 169 -10.55 -15.09 41.70
C PHE A 169 -9.47 -15.56 42.67
N ARG A 170 -9.38 -15.00 43.88
CA ARG A 170 -8.47 -15.43 44.95
C ARG A 170 -8.56 -16.95 45.19
N SER A 171 -7.97 -17.73 44.31
CA SER A 171 -8.07 -19.17 44.17
C SER A 171 -6.96 -19.55 43.20
N GLN A 172 -5.82 -19.96 43.76
CA GLN A 172 -4.55 -20.28 43.10
C GLN A 172 -4.63 -21.47 42.11
N ARG A 173 -5.57 -21.49 41.13
CA ARG A 173 -5.88 -22.75 40.40
C ARG A 173 -6.38 -22.67 38.95
N TRP A 174 -6.36 -21.54 38.23
CA TRP A 174 -7.11 -21.45 36.96
C TRP A 174 -6.52 -20.51 35.89
N PRO A 175 -6.02 -21.03 34.75
CA PRO A 175 -5.75 -20.24 33.53
C PRO A 175 -6.94 -20.24 32.54
N SER A 176 -6.93 -19.27 31.61
CA SER A 176 -7.90 -19.11 30.51
C SER A 176 -8.04 -20.35 29.62
N LEU A 177 -9.25 -20.63 29.13
CA LEU A 177 -9.58 -21.88 28.42
C LEU A 177 -9.65 -21.68 26.89
N THR A 178 -8.65 -22.16 26.16
CA THR A 178 -8.70 -22.33 24.69
C THR A 178 -8.99 -23.80 24.36
N VAL A 179 -10.14 -24.10 23.74
CA VAL A 179 -10.53 -25.48 23.41
C VAL A 179 -10.28 -25.73 21.93
N HIS A 180 -9.30 -26.58 21.63
CA HIS A 180 -9.02 -27.04 20.26
C HIS A 180 -9.60 -28.44 20.08
N ASN A 181 -10.15 -28.78 18.91
CA ASN A 181 -10.72 -30.11 18.62
C ASN A 181 -9.66 -31.22 18.44
N SER A 182 -8.47 -31.06 19.04
CA SER A 182 -7.46 -32.13 19.08
C SER A 182 -7.64 -32.94 20.36
N THR A 183 -7.64 -34.28 20.23
CA THR A 183 -7.85 -35.22 21.34
C THR A 183 -6.97 -34.93 22.55
N ARG A 184 -5.73 -34.51 22.33
CA ARG A 184 -4.75 -34.17 23.39
C ARG A 184 -5.11 -32.92 24.19
N LYS A 185 -5.62 -31.85 23.55
CA LYS A 185 -5.99 -30.59 24.24
C LYS A 185 -7.42 -30.65 24.82
N LEU A 186 -8.27 -31.53 24.28
CA LEU A 186 -9.65 -31.72 24.73
C LEU A 186 -9.76 -32.30 26.14
N ASP A 187 -8.90 -33.25 26.52
CA ASP A 187 -8.95 -33.85 27.86
C ASP A 187 -8.59 -32.85 28.97
N GLU A 188 -7.62 -31.98 28.71
CA GLU A 188 -7.23 -30.91 29.63
C GLU A 188 -8.30 -29.83 29.70
N ALA A 189 -8.83 -29.41 28.55
CA ALA A 189 -9.91 -28.44 28.47
C ALA A 189 -11.20 -28.93 29.18
N TRP A 190 -11.54 -30.20 29.02
CA TRP A 190 -12.75 -30.79 29.60
C TRP A 190 -12.74 -30.82 31.13
N LYS A 191 -11.57 -30.95 31.75
CA LYS A 191 -11.42 -30.83 33.22
C LYS A 191 -11.83 -29.44 33.71
N SER A 192 -11.46 -28.39 32.97
CA SER A 192 -11.83 -27.01 33.28
C SER A 192 -13.32 -26.75 33.04
N ILE A 193 -13.89 -27.25 31.94
CA ILE A 193 -15.32 -27.09 31.62
C ILE A 193 -16.20 -27.75 32.67
N LYS A 194 -15.92 -29.01 33.05
CA LYS A 194 -16.65 -29.72 34.11
C LYS A 194 -16.69 -28.96 35.42
N LYS A 195 -15.61 -28.25 35.73
CA LYS A 195 -15.47 -27.46 36.95
C LYS A 195 -16.30 -26.17 36.89
N TRP A 196 -16.40 -25.55 35.71
CA TRP A 196 -17.30 -24.40 35.45
C TRP A 196 -18.77 -24.79 35.53
N THR A 197 -19.15 -25.92 34.93
CA THR A 197 -20.55 -26.36 34.86
C THR A 197 -21.00 -27.14 36.09
N GLY A 198 -20.11 -27.40 37.05
CA GLY A 198 -20.38 -28.23 38.22
C GLY A 198 -21.36 -27.61 39.22
N GLY A 199 -21.45 -26.28 39.24
CA GLY A 199 -22.40 -25.52 40.07
C GLY A 199 -23.74 -25.20 39.39
N LEU A 200 -23.93 -25.62 38.13
CA LEU A 200 -25.19 -25.43 37.43
C LEU A 200 -26.22 -26.48 37.89
N GLU A 201 -27.49 -26.07 37.89
CA GLU A 201 -28.61 -26.99 38.15
C GLU A 201 -28.55 -28.21 37.23
N ASP A 202 -29.07 -29.36 37.67
CA ASP A 202 -28.88 -30.64 36.98
C ASP A 202 -29.31 -30.63 35.50
N GLY A 203 -30.29 -29.79 35.12
CA GLY A 203 -30.72 -29.60 33.73
C GLY A 203 -29.71 -28.90 32.82
N TRP A 204 -28.75 -28.17 33.40
CA TRP A 204 -27.73 -27.36 32.72
C TRP A 204 -26.32 -27.97 32.79
N LYS A 205 -26.15 -29.11 33.48
CA LYS A 205 -24.89 -29.87 33.46
C LYS A 205 -24.63 -30.39 32.06
N LEU A 206 -23.73 -29.73 31.32
CA LEU A 206 -23.30 -30.24 30.02
C LEU A 206 -22.52 -31.55 30.20
N GLY A 207 -23.13 -32.64 29.74
CA GLY A 207 -22.42 -33.91 29.59
C GLY A 207 -21.31 -33.79 28.56
N ARG A 208 -20.17 -34.46 28.80
CA ARG A 208 -18.99 -34.49 27.89
C ARG A 208 -19.38 -34.73 26.46
N THR A 209 -20.18 -35.77 26.26
CA THR A 209 -20.66 -36.16 24.94
C THR A 209 -21.51 -35.06 24.32
N ARG A 210 -22.49 -34.50 25.04
CA ARG A 210 -23.35 -33.42 24.52
C ARG A 210 -22.57 -32.17 24.13
N PHE A 211 -21.61 -31.75 24.95
CA PHE A 211 -20.73 -30.63 24.63
C PHE A 211 -19.89 -30.88 23.38
N LEU A 212 -19.22 -32.04 23.33
CA LEU A 212 -18.38 -32.40 22.18
C LEU A 212 -19.19 -32.51 20.88
N THR A 213 -20.43 -33.01 20.96
CA THR A 213 -21.32 -33.11 19.79
C THR A 213 -21.86 -31.74 19.36
N ALA A 214 -21.83 -30.75 20.24
CA ALA A 214 -22.26 -29.38 19.95
C ALA A 214 -21.12 -28.47 19.46
N LEU A 215 -19.86 -28.90 19.62
CA LEU A 215 -18.73 -28.17 19.03
C LEU A 215 -18.77 -28.33 17.50
N PRO A 216 -18.60 -27.23 16.74
CA PRO A 216 -18.50 -27.32 15.30
C PRO A 216 -17.29 -28.20 14.93
N GLN A 217 -17.44 -29.02 13.88
CA GLN A 217 -16.37 -29.90 13.41
C GLN A 217 -15.16 -29.10 12.91
N ASP A 218 -15.44 -27.96 12.27
CA ASP A 218 -14.47 -27.01 11.74
C ASP A 218 -14.61 -25.63 12.39
N ASP A 219 -13.48 -25.00 12.71
CA ASP A 219 -13.44 -23.60 13.11
C ASP A 219 -13.53 -22.70 11.87
N GLU A 220 -14.76 -22.55 11.35
CA GLU A 220 -15.04 -21.71 10.18
C GLU A 220 -14.65 -20.23 10.38
N LEU A 221 -14.55 -19.80 11.64
CA LEU A 221 -14.15 -18.44 12.02
C LEU A 221 -12.63 -18.30 11.96
N GLY A 222 -11.88 -19.27 12.51
CA GLY A 222 -10.41 -19.27 12.51
C GLY A 222 -9.82 -19.08 11.11
N GLY A 223 -10.28 -19.87 10.13
CA GLY A 223 -9.78 -19.78 8.75
C GLY A 223 -10.13 -18.49 8.01
N LYS A 224 -11.22 -17.80 8.38
CA LYS A 224 -11.66 -16.54 7.75
C LYS A 224 -11.12 -15.28 8.43
N LEU A 225 -10.81 -15.37 9.72
CA LEU A 225 -10.46 -14.22 10.56
C LEU A 225 -8.95 -14.05 10.72
N LEU A 226 -8.17 -15.13 10.76
CA LEU A 226 -6.71 -15.06 11.00
C LEU A 226 -5.97 -14.33 9.88
N ASP A 227 -6.42 -14.44 8.63
CA ASP A 227 -5.82 -13.72 7.50
C ASP A 227 -6.31 -12.26 7.39
N LYS A 228 -7.37 -11.91 8.12
CA LYS A 228 -8.05 -10.60 7.99
C LYS A 228 -7.68 -9.62 9.10
N TYR A 229 -7.38 -10.11 10.31
CA TYR A 229 -7.11 -9.28 11.47
C TYR A 229 -5.80 -9.70 12.14
N ALA A 230 -4.91 -8.74 12.35
CA ALA A 230 -3.59 -8.97 12.96
C ALA A 230 -3.65 -9.20 14.48
N THR A 231 -4.68 -8.65 15.15
CA THR A 231 -4.88 -8.81 16.60
C THR A 231 -6.35 -9.01 16.92
N CYS A 232 -6.64 -9.91 17.86
CA CYS A 232 -8.00 -10.17 18.33
C CYS A 232 -8.05 -10.33 19.86
N VAL A 233 -9.17 -9.96 20.47
CA VAL A 233 -9.43 -10.15 21.90
C VAL A 233 -10.83 -10.71 22.12
N ALA A 234 -10.94 -11.67 23.03
CA ALA A 234 -12.17 -12.31 23.45
C ALA A 234 -12.55 -11.81 24.85
N VAL A 235 -13.69 -11.11 24.98
CA VAL A 235 -14.10 -10.47 26.24
C VAL A 235 -15.49 -10.96 26.64
N GLY A 236 -15.60 -11.56 27.83
CA GLY A 236 -16.87 -11.91 28.46
C GLY A 236 -17.29 -10.87 29.50
N ASN A 237 -18.51 -11.03 30.05
CA ASN A 237 -18.96 -10.24 31.20
C ASN A 237 -18.15 -10.64 32.45
N SER A 238 -17.34 -9.73 33.00
CA SER A 238 -16.49 -10.00 34.17
C SER A 238 -16.36 -8.76 35.07
N GLY A 239 -16.76 -8.90 36.33
CA GLY A 239 -16.65 -7.82 37.33
C GLY A 239 -15.22 -7.37 37.61
N SER A 240 -14.22 -8.21 37.35
CA SER A 240 -12.82 -7.83 37.54
C SER A 240 -12.32 -6.79 36.54
N LEU A 241 -12.97 -6.66 35.37
CA LEU A 241 -12.68 -5.59 34.41
C LEU A 241 -12.94 -4.20 35.02
N LEU A 242 -13.82 -4.11 36.03
CA LEU A 242 -14.11 -2.88 36.75
C LEU A 242 -12.90 -2.33 37.52
N GLY A 243 -12.10 -3.22 38.12
CA GLY A 243 -10.97 -2.83 38.97
C GLY A 243 -9.74 -2.39 38.20
N VAL A 244 -9.61 -2.85 36.95
CA VAL A 244 -8.41 -2.76 36.12
C VAL A 244 -8.55 -1.83 34.93
N LYS A 245 -9.78 -1.38 34.63
CA LYS A 245 -10.05 -0.35 33.62
C LYS A 245 -9.41 -0.65 32.25
N ALA A 246 -9.56 -1.89 31.78
CA ALA A 246 -8.90 -2.39 30.58
C ALA A 246 -9.57 -1.99 29.26
N GLY A 247 -10.54 -1.08 29.27
CA GLY A 247 -11.35 -0.77 28.10
C GLY A 247 -10.55 -0.25 26.91
N ALA A 248 -9.54 0.59 27.16
CA ALA A 248 -8.67 1.09 26.10
C ALA A 248 -7.80 -0.01 25.45
N VAL A 249 -7.35 -0.99 26.24
CA VAL A 249 -6.56 -2.13 25.75
C VAL A 249 -7.43 -3.08 24.93
N ILE A 250 -8.66 -3.33 25.39
CA ILE A 250 -9.66 -4.11 24.64
C ILE A 250 -9.93 -3.45 23.29
N ASP A 251 -10.21 -2.15 23.28
CA ASP A 251 -10.54 -1.40 22.05
C ASP A 251 -9.36 -1.22 21.09
N ALA A 252 -8.13 -1.49 21.53
CA ALA A 252 -6.96 -1.40 20.66
C ALA A 252 -6.80 -2.60 19.72
N HIS A 253 -7.48 -3.72 19.99
CA HIS A 253 -7.44 -4.90 19.12
C HIS A 253 -8.25 -4.67 17.83
N GLN A 254 -7.84 -5.27 16.71
CA GLN A 254 -8.54 -5.08 15.44
C GLN A 254 -9.91 -5.77 15.43
N LEU A 255 -10.00 -6.94 16.08
CA LEU A 255 -11.24 -7.69 16.29
C LEU A 255 -11.52 -7.83 17.80
N VAL A 256 -12.71 -7.43 18.24
CA VAL A 256 -13.15 -7.58 19.64
C VAL A 256 -14.35 -8.52 19.67
N LEU A 257 -14.15 -9.77 20.10
CA LEU A 257 -15.23 -10.74 20.22
C LEU A 257 -15.84 -10.65 21.60
N ARG A 258 -17.12 -10.26 21.68
CA ARG A 258 -17.86 -10.26 22.94
C ARG A 258 -18.71 -11.49 23.11
N TYR A 259 -18.55 -12.14 24.26
CA TYR A 259 -19.38 -13.27 24.66
C TYR A 259 -20.44 -12.78 25.66
N ASN A 260 -21.66 -13.31 25.51
CA ASN A 260 -22.81 -13.07 26.40
C ASN A 260 -23.36 -11.62 26.40
N ASP A 261 -23.23 -10.86 25.30
CA ASP A 261 -23.79 -9.51 25.15
C ASP A 261 -23.56 -8.57 26.36
N GLY A 262 -22.35 -8.61 26.92
CA GLY A 262 -21.99 -7.77 28.07
C GLY A 262 -22.21 -6.28 27.78
N VAL A 263 -22.91 -5.58 28.68
CA VAL A 263 -23.23 -4.15 28.53
C VAL A 263 -21.94 -3.32 28.53
N THR A 264 -21.63 -2.68 27.41
CA THR A 264 -20.48 -1.78 27.27
C THR A 264 -20.79 -0.35 27.67
N ARG A 265 -22.07 0.04 27.52
CA ARG A 265 -22.52 1.40 27.81
C ARG A 265 -22.45 1.70 29.30
N GLY A 266 -21.74 2.77 29.68
CA GLY A 266 -21.44 3.10 31.07
C GLY A 266 -20.27 2.32 31.68
N TYR A 267 -19.68 1.41 30.91
CA TYR A 267 -18.53 0.59 31.31
C TYR A 267 -17.39 0.69 30.29
N GLU A 268 -17.36 1.74 29.48
CA GLU A 268 -16.43 1.89 28.36
C GLU A 268 -14.97 1.90 28.82
N GLU A 269 -14.70 2.50 29.99
CA GLU A 269 -13.38 2.54 30.59
C GLU A 269 -12.88 1.13 30.99
N THR A 270 -13.79 0.20 31.26
CA THR A 270 -13.47 -1.10 31.86
C THR A 270 -13.61 -2.25 30.87
N HIS A 271 -14.67 -2.23 30.08
CA HIS A 271 -15.04 -3.29 29.15
C HIS A 271 -14.75 -2.93 27.70
N GLY A 272 -14.40 -1.67 27.39
CA GLY A 272 -14.23 -1.18 26.02
C GLY A 272 -15.56 -0.88 25.34
N ARG A 273 -15.48 -0.22 24.18
CA ARG A 273 -16.62 0.23 23.36
C ARG A 273 -16.85 -0.66 22.14
N ARG A 274 -15.81 -1.33 21.66
CA ARG A 274 -15.82 -2.08 20.40
C ARG A 274 -16.34 -3.51 20.61
N THR A 275 -16.99 -4.04 19.59
CA THR A 275 -17.52 -5.40 19.46
C THR A 275 -17.41 -5.82 18.00
#